data_AF-A0A550D5P7-F1
#
_entry.id   AF-A0A550D5P7-F1
#
_cell.length_a   1.000
_cell.length_b   1.000
_cell.length_c   1.000
_cell.angle_alpha   90.00
_cell.angle_beta   90.00
_cell.angle_gamma   90.00
#
_symmetry.space_group_name_H-M   'P 1'
#
loop_
_entity.id
_entity.type
_entity.pdbx_description
1 polymer ?
#
loop_
_entity_poly.entity_id
_entity_poly.type
_entity_poly.pdbx_seq_one_letter_code
_entity_poly.pdbx_strand_id
1 'polypeptide(L)'
;MIVKIGKISKDEEEYYFAYTGNKWRQVKVKDKVWHSVKSIKYLEGELDEPEGTLIKRIFKREGKVVSITYQIYDGEELKDLSCKPKLNLDSGEVISICEVIVRNENVSDKVSLTIYKLDDKYFFESKEDMINFIINKRKREVEGKLGNELVRLRASIKVESNKAYLLKFQNKELWVPKSIAYLRENSEVELPYWYVKNNELGKVEDIERRVNEEMRRFENDLNRLLFDL
;
A
#
# COMPACT_ATOMS: atom_id res chain seq x y z
N MET A 1 -20.67 8.56 19.35
CA MET A 1 -20.01 9.06 18.11
C MET A 1 -20.86 8.83 16.86
N ILE A 2 -21.00 9.84 15.97
CA ILE A 2 -21.67 9.69 14.66
C ILE A 2 -20.70 9.14 13.61
N VAL A 3 -21.15 8.17 12.82
CA VAL A 3 -20.39 7.55 11.73
C VAL A 3 -21.16 7.59 10.41
N LYS A 4 -20.42 7.56 9.29
CA LYS A 4 -20.98 7.47 7.93
C LYS A 4 -20.50 6.19 7.26
N ILE A 5 -21.42 5.34 6.83
CA ILE A 5 -21.14 4.00 6.31
C ILE A 5 -21.68 3.88 4.88
N GLY A 6 -20.78 3.63 3.92
CA GLY A 6 -21.09 3.49 2.50
C GLY A 6 -20.43 4.57 1.67
N LYS A 7 -21.04 4.90 0.53
CA LYS A 7 -20.52 5.88 -0.42
C LYS A 7 -20.93 7.28 0.00
N ILE A 8 -20.00 8.00 0.64
CA ILE A 8 -20.23 9.32 1.26
C ILE A 8 -20.03 10.48 0.28
N SER A 9 -19.26 10.26 -0.78
CA SER A 9 -19.10 11.22 -1.88
C SER A 9 -18.99 10.49 -3.24
N LYS A 10 -18.73 11.23 -4.32
CA LYS A 10 -18.60 10.62 -5.66
C LYS A 10 -17.49 9.57 -5.71
N ASP A 11 -16.41 9.84 -4.98
CA ASP A 11 -15.17 9.09 -5.04
C ASP A 11 -14.79 8.48 -3.69
N GLU A 12 -15.47 8.82 -2.59
CA GLU A 12 -15.11 8.36 -1.25
C GLU A 12 -16.15 7.39 -0.67
N GLU A 13 -15.64 6.35 -0.03
CA GLU A 13 -16.43 5.38 0.72
C GLU A 13 -15.80 5.11 2.06
N GLU A 14 -16.64 4.86 3.06
CA GLU A 14 -16.21 4.62 4.41
C GLU A 14 -16.98 3.46 5.03
N TYR A 15 -16.27 2.55 5.70
CA TYR A 15 -16.84 1.35 6.29
C TYR A 15 -16.27 1.11 7.67
N TYR A 16 -17.11 0.63 8.58
CA TYR A 16 -16.75 0.35 9.97
C TYR A 16 -17.10 -1.09 10.33
N PHE A 17 -16.19 -1.75 11.03
CA PHE A 17 -16.33 -3.13 11.47
C PHE A 17 -15.98 -3.24 12.95
N ALA A 18 -16.75 -4.02 13.69
CA ALA A 18 -16.46 -4.40 15.07
C ALA A 18 -15.86 -5.80 15.12
N TYR A 19 -14.84 -5.99 15.95
CA TYR A 19 -14.25 -7.30 16.20
C TYR A 19 -15.00 -8.02 17.33
N THR A 20 -15.64 -9.15 17.03
CA THR A 20 -16.38 -9.95 18.02
C THR A 20 -16.30 -11.43 17.65
N GLY A 21 -16.08 -12.31 18.63
CA GLY A 21 -16.03 -13.77 18.40
C GLY A 21 -15.01 -14.19 17.33
N ASN A 22 -13.80 -13.62 17.38
CA ASN A 22 -12.70 -13.84 16.41
C ASN A 22 -12.99 -13.41 14.97
N LYS A 23 -14.03 -12.60 14.72
CA LYS A 23 -14.42 -12.18 13.36
C LYS A 23 -14.75 -10.70 13.31
N TRP A 24 -14.51 -10.11 12.15
CA TRP A 24 -14.99 -8.78 11.82
C TRP A 24 -16.45 -8.85 11.37
N ARG A 25 -17.31 -8.05 11.97
CA ARG A 25 -18.69 -7.83 11.53
C ARG A 25 -18.95 -6.35 11.31
N GLN A 26 -19.99 -6.00 10.59
CA GLN A 26 -20.43 -4.60 10.54
C GLN A 26 -20.78 -4.10 11.94
N VAL A 27 -20.49 -2.82 12.19
CA VAL A 27 -20.84 -2.17 13.44
C VAL A 27 -22.36 -2.09 13.63
N LYS A 28 -22.80 -2.18 14.87
CA LYS A 28 -24.15 -1.78 15.31
C LYS A 28 -24.18 -0.26 15.36
N VAL A 29 -25.27 0.29 14.86
CA VAL A 29 -25.55 1.73 14.88
C VAL A 29 -27.01 1.95 15.28
N LYS A 30 -27.29 3.03 15.99
CA LYS A 30 -28.62 3.52 16.35
C LYS A 30 -28.88 4.87 15.66
N ASP A 31 -30.10 5.38 15.78
CA ASP A 31 -30.51 6.68 15.23
C ASP A 31 -30.15 6.85 13.74
N LYS A 32 -30.47 5.78 12.98
CA LYS A 32 -30.07 5.59 11.58
C LYS A 32 -30.80 6.54 10.64
N VAL A 33 -30.04 7.26 9.82
CA VAL A 33 -30.56 8.07 8.71
C VAL A 33 -29.91 7.61 7.40
N TRP A 34 -30.73 7.22 6.42
CA TRP A 34 -30.25 6.87 5.09
C TRP A 34 -30.21 8.09 4.18
N HIS A 35 -29.03 8.36 3.62
CA HIS A 35 -28.82 9.41 2.62
C HIS A 35 -28.66 8.77 1.25
N SER A 36 -29.41 9.28 0.26
CA SER A 36 -29.33 8.82 -1.12
C SER A 36 -29.53 9.99 -2.08
N VAL A 37 -28.48 10.33 -2.84
CA VAL A 37 -28.53 11.36 -3.89
C VAL A 37 -27.67 10.93 -5.07
N LYS A 38 -28.27 10.81 -6.26
CA LYS A 38 -27.60 10.31 -7.47
C LYS A 38 -26.92 8.95 -7.22
N SER A 39 -25.59 8.88 -7.34
CA SER A 39 -24.77 7.70 -7.11
C SER A 39 -24.16 7.63 -5.70
N ILE A 40 -24.54 8.55 -4.81
CA ILE A 40 -24.10 8.61 -3.41
C ILE A 40 -25.16 7.94 -2.54
N LYS A 41 -24.77 6.92 -1.78
CA LYS A 41 -25.64 6.18 -0.87
C LYS A 41 -24.86 5.76 0.36
N TYR A 42 -25.23 6.33 1.51
CA TYR A 42 -24.61 6.02 2.80
C TYR A 42 -25.64 6.06 3.93
N LEU A 43 -25.29 5.38 5.00
CA LEU A 43 -25.97 5.39 6.28
C LEU A 43 -25.22 6.35 7.22
N GLU A 44 -25.92 7.30 7.82
CA GLU A 44 -25.45 8.06 8.96
C GLU A 44 -26.11 7.50 10.23
N GLY A 45 -25.37 7.42 11.33
CA GLY A 45 -25.93 6.94 12.59
C GLY A 45 -24.91 7.01 13.72
N GLU A 46 -25.37 6.83 14.96
CA GLU A 46 -24.50 6.79 16.13
C GLU A 46 -24.03 5.36 16.38
N LEU A 47 -22.75 5.15 16.70
CA LEU A 47 -22.24 3.84 17.11
C LEU A 47 -23.00 3.32 18.35
N ASP A 48 -23.44 2.07 18.27
CA ASP A 48 -24.19 1.35 19.30
C ASP A 48 -23.45 0.07 19.69
N GLU A 49 -22.16 0.21 19.93
CA GLU A 49 -21.27 -0.87 20.35
C GLU A 49 -20.96 -0.76 21.84
N PRO A 50 -20.69 -1.87 22.54
CA PRO A 50 -20.20 -1.82 23.92
C PRO A 50 -18.88 -1.06 24.05
N GLU A 51 -18.67 -0.43 25.20
CA GLU A 51 -17.36 0.12 25.59
C GLU A 51 -16.27 -0.97 25.53
N GLY A 52 -15.09 -0.62 25.03
CA GLY A 52 -13.97 -1.53 24.81
C GLY A 52 -14.01 -2.27 23.48
N THR A 53 -15.03 -2.05 22.64
CA THR A 53 -15.10 -2.72 21.33
C THR A 53 -13.99 -2.23 20.41
N LEU A 54 -13.27 -3.17 19.79
CA LEU A 54 -12.29 -2.88 18.74
C LEU A 54 -13.01 -2.60 17.42
N ILE A 55 -12.78 -1.40 16.88
CA ILE A 55 -13.37 -0.91 15.64
C ILE A 55 -12.27 -0.78 14.58
N LYS A 56 -12.52 -1.38 13.42
CA LYS A 56 -11.74 -1.21 12.19
C LYS A 56 -12.50 -0.28 11.26
N ARG A 57 -11.86 0.80 10.84
CA ARG A 57 -12.36 1.73 9.83
C ARG A 57 -11.59 1.55 8.54
N ILE A 58 -12.31 1.41 7.43
CA ILE A 58 -11.74 1.31 6.08
C ILE A 58 -12.22 2.52 5.29
N PHE A 59 -11.28 3.34 4.84
CA PHE A 59 -11.55 4.47 3.96
C PHE A 59 -11.05 4.14 2.54
N LYS A 60 -11.92 4.34 1.56
CA LYS A 60 -11.61 4.14 0.15
C LYS A 60 -11.77 5.44 -0.61
N ARG A 61 -10.92 5.63 -1.62
CA ARG A 61 -11.01 6.69 -2.61
C ARG A 61 -10.86 6.10 -4.01
N GLU A 62 -11.75 6.46 -4.92
CA GLU A 62 -11.78 5.97 -6.31
C GLU A 62 -11.75 4.42 -6.39
N GLY A 63 -12.46 3.77 -5.47
CA GLY A 63 -12.54 2.31 -5.36
C GLY A 63 -11.31 1.63 -4.75
N LYS A 64 -10.25 2.37 -4.40
CA LYS A 64 -9.03 1.84 -3.76
C LYS A 64 -9.04 2.10 -2.27
N VAL A 65 -8.56 1.13 -1.47
CA VAL A 65 -8.35 1.33 -0.03
C VAL A 65 -7.19 2.30 0.17
N VAL A 66 -7.46 3.42 0.84
CA VAL A 66 -6.47 4.47 1.13
C VAL A 66 -5.94 4.33 2.54
N SER A 67 -6.81 4.01 3.49
CA SER A 67 -6.41 3.79 4.88
C SER A 67 -7.27 2.74 5.56
N ILE A 68 -6.63 1.99 6.45
CA ILE A 68 -7.28 1.12 7.42
C ILE A 68 -6.78 1.59 8.79
N THR A 69 -7.70 1.94 9.68
CA THR A 69 -7.37 2.34 11.05
C THR A 69 -8.08 1.44 12.04
N TYR A 70 -7.47 1.25 13.20
CA TYR A 70 -8.00 0.44 14.29
C TYR A 70 -8.06 1.33 15.54
N GLN A 71 -9.20 1.31 16.23
CA GLN A 71 -9.50 2.18 17.35
C GLN A 71 -10.37 1.44 18.37
N ILE A 72 -10.28 1.80 19.65
CA ILE A 72 -11.20 1.30 20.69
C ILE A 72 -12.34 2.29 20.85
N TYR A 73 -13.57 1.78 20.83
CA TYR A 73 -14.73 2.57 21.22
C TYR A 73 -14.82 2.63 22.74
N ASP A 74 -14.82 3.82 23.32
CA ASP A 74 -14.88 4.01 24.79
C ASP A 74 -16.30 4.30 25.31
N GLY A 75 -17.31 4.21 24.45
CA GLY A 75 -18.70 4.54 24.77
C GLY A 75 -19.14 5.90 24.23
N GLU A 76 -18.21 6.81 23.94
CA GLU A 76 -18.51 8.14 23.41
C GLU A 76 -17.79 8.41 22.08
N GLU A 77 -16.49 8.06 22.02
CA GLU A 77 -15.56 8.34 20.94
C GLU A 77 -14.71 7.12 20.54
N LEU A 78 -14.00 7.25 19.42
CA LEU A 78 -13.00 6.28 18.97
C LEU A 78 -11.61 6.74 19.39
N LYS A 79 -10.97 5.97 20.26
CA LYS A 79 -9.61 6.21 20.76
C LYS A 79 -8.59 5.37 20.00
N ASP A 80 -7.44 5.97 19.74
CA ASP A 80 -6.33 5.27 19.09
C ASP A 80 -5.82 4.10 19.93
N LEU A 81 -5.30 3.08 19.26
CA LEU A 81 -4.68 1.94 19.94
C LEU A 81 -3.40 2.39 20.66
N SER A 82 -3.24 1.91 21.89
CA SER A 82 -1.96 1.99 22.60
C SER A 82 -0.98 0.96 22.02
N CYS A 83 -0.13 1.41 21.11
CA CYS A 83 0.89 0.57 20.48
C CYS A 83 2.27 0.84 21.12
N LYS A 84 3.09 -0.20 21.27
CA LYS A 84 4.46 -0.10 21.79
C LYS A 84 5.45 -0.27 20.65
N PRO A 85 6.44 0.63 20.49
CA PRO A 85 7.54 0.42 19.56
C PRO A 85 8.26 -0.90 19.87
N LYS A 86 8.50 -1.71 18.85
CA LYS A 86 9.13 -3.02 18.97
C LYS A 86 10.43 -3.11 18.18
N LEU A 87 10.44 -2.59 16.96
CA LEU A 87 11.58 -2.71 16.06
C LEU A 87 11.77 -1.41 15.26
N ASN A 88 13.00 -0.93 15.20
CA ASN A 88 13.42 0.16 14.31
C ASN A 88 14.29 -0.45 13.21
N LEU A 89 13.90 -0.25 11.96
CA LEU A 89 14.67 -0.67 10.81
C LEU A 89 15.84 0.30 10.57
N ASP A 90 16.91 -0.17 9.94
CA ASP A 90 18.12 0.63 9.64
C ASP A 90 17.80 1.82 8.72
N SER A 91 16.67 1.73 8.04
CA SER A 91 16.11 2.71 7.13
C SER A 91 15.25 3.80 7.80
N GLY A 92 15.05 3.69 9.12
CA GLY A 92 14.38 4.69 9.95
C GLY A 92 12.91 4.39 10.24
N GLU A 93 12.31 3.40 9.57
CA GLU A 93 10.94 2.99 9.87
C GLU A 93 10.80 2.36 11.25
N VAL A 94 9.69 2.67 11.92
CA VAL A 94 9.37 2.18 13.26
C VAL A 94 8.18 1.24 13.18
N ILE A 95 8.36 0.04 13.70
CA ILE A 95 7.31 -0.97 13.83
C ILE A 95 6.89 -1.02 15.29
N SER A 96 5.61 -0.76 15.51
CA SER A 96 4.94 -0.86 16.80
C SER A 96 3.95 -2.00 16.80
N ILE A 97 3.79 -2.63 17.96
CA ILE A 97 2.82 -3.70 18.18
C ILE A 97 1.71 -3.18 19.09
N CYS A 98 0.46 -3.35 18.66
CA CYS A 98 -0.74 -3.05 19.44
C CYS A 98 -1.37 -4.38 19.84
N GLU A 99 -1.21 -4.76 21.11
CA GLU A 99 -1.90 -5.93 21.68
C GLU A 99 -3.29 -5.50 22.14
N VAL A 100 -4.33 -6.02 21.50
CA VAL A 100 -5.71 -5.70 21.82
C VAL A 100 -6.39 -6.91 22.45
N ILE A 101 -6.84 -6.74 23.69
CA ILE A 101 -7.61 -7.75 24.42
C ILE A 101 -9.09 -7.37 24.33
N VAL A 102 -9.84 -8.10 23.51
CA VAL A 102 -11.28 -7.90 23.37
C VAL A 102 -12.03 -8.92 24.22
N ARG A 103 -12.97 -8.46 25.05
CA ARG A 103 -13.86 -9.34 25.82
C ARG A 103 -14.95 -9.88 24.90
N ASN A 104 -15.14 -11.20 24.91
CA ASN A 104 -16.25 -11.82 24.21
C ASN A 104 -17.49 -11.77 25.10
N GLU A 105 -18.62 -11.26 24.60
CA GLU A 105 -19.87 -11.16 25.36
C GLU A 105 -20.42 -12.54 25.80
N ASN A 106 -20.05 -13.60 25.09
CA ASN A 106 -20.66 -14.93 25.25
C ASN A 106 -19.73 -16.01 25.84
N VAL A 107 -18.46 -15.69 26.11
CA VAL A 107 -17.50 -16.65 26.67
C VAL A 107 -16.55 -15.90 27.61
N SER A 108 -16.17 -16.51 28.73
CA SER A 108 -15.09 -16.05 29.62
C SER A 108 -13.72 -15.94 28.94
N ASP A 109 -13.62 -16.24 27.64
CA ASP A 109 -12.41 -16.22 26.85
C ASP A 109 -12.11 -14.81 26.34
N LYS A 110 -10.91 -14.35 26.67
CA LYS A 110 -10.32 -13.13 26.12
C LYS A 110 -9.70 -13.45 24.77
N VAL A 111 -10.06 -12.68 23.76
CA VAL A 111 -9.43 -12.78 22.44
C VAL A 111 -8.32 -11.75 22.37
N SER A 112 -7.10 -12.20 22.13
CA SER A 112 -5.96 -11.34 21.83
C SER A 112 -5.84 -11.18 20.32
N LEU A 113 -5.89 -9.95 19.84
CA LEU A 113 -5.52 -9.60 18.47
C LEU A 113 -4.26 -8.75 18.49
N THR A 114 -3.27 -9.14 17.69
CA THR A 114 -2.05 -8.38 17.50
C THR A 114 -2.17 -7.57 16.22
N ILE A 115 -2.06 -6.25 16.32
CA ILE A 115 -2.03 -5.34 15.16
C ILE A 115 -0.63 -4.76 15.07
N TYR A 116 -0.03 -4.85 13.88
CA TYR A 116 1.26 -4.26 13.58
C TYR A 116 1.05 -2.88 12.97
N LYS A 117 1.78 -1.88 13.46
CA LYS A 117 1.72 -0.49 13.01
C LYS A 117 3.09 -0.06 12.50
N LEU A 118 3.17 0.39 11.25
CA LEU A 118 4.38 0.89 10.59
C LEU A 118 4.26 2.41 10.40
N ASP A 119 5.28 3.15 10.88
CA ASP A 119 5.41 4.62 10.76
C ASP A 119 4.16 5.41 11.19
N ASP A 120 3.49 4.91 12.22
CA ASP A 120 2.22 5.44 12.72
C ASP A 120 1.07 5.54 11.70
N LYS A 121 1.23 4.97 10.50
CA LYS A 121 0.35 5.21 9.35
C LYS A 121 -0.28 3.95 8.81
N TYR A 122 0.49 2.87 8.69
CA TYR A 122 0.05 1.63 8.06
C TYR A 122 -0.20 0.57 9.12
N PHE A 123 -1.37 -0.07 9.07
CA PHE A 123 -1.77 -1.09 10.03
C PHE A 123 -1.96 -2.44 9.34
N PHE A 124 -1.58 -3.51 10.02
CA PHE A 124 -1.64 -4.88 9.51
C PHE A 124 -2.13 -5.85 10.58
N GLU A 125 -3.03 -6.75 10.20
CA GLU A 125 -3.52 -7.85 11.06
C GLU A 125 -2.59 -9.08 11.01
N SER A 126 -1.67 -9.12 10.05
CA SER A 126 -0.71 -10.19 9.84
C SER A 126 0.72 -9.64 9.75
N LYS A 127 1.65 -10.32 10.44
CA LYS A 127 3.09 -10.07 10.32
C LYS A 127 3.56 -10.24 8.87
N GLU A 128 3.04 -11.26 8.19
CA GLU A 128 3.41 -11.59 6.81
C GLU A 128 2.97 -10.49 5.83
N ASP A 129 1.75 -9.98 5.99
CA ASP A 129 1.24 -8.88 5.15
C ASP A 129 2.08 -7.60 5.34
N MET A 130 2.47 -7.30 6.58
CA MET A 130 3.35 -6.17 6.87
C MET A 130 4.72 -6.34 6.22
N ILE A 131 5.35 -7.51 6.38
CA ILE A 131 6.67 -7.80 5.79
C ILE A 131 6.60 -7.67 4.26
N ASN A 132 5.59 -8.26 3.63
CA ASN A 132 5.36 -8.17 2.19
C ASN A 132 5.15 -6.72 1.74
N PHE A 133 4.43 -5.91 2.53
CA PHE A 133 4.27 -4.49 2.24
C PHE A 133 5.61 -3.74 2.28
N ILE A 134 6.43 -3.96 3.32
CA ILE A 134 7.74 -3.30 3.45
C ILE A 134 8.68 -3.70 2.30
N ILE A 135 8.74 -4.98 1.95
CA ILE A 135 9.53 -5.48 0.81
C ILE A 135 9.10 -4.78 -0.49
N ASN A 136 7.80 -4.74 -0.75
CA ASN A 136 7.27 -4.12 -1.97
C ASN A 136 7.48 -2.60 -1.99
N LYS A 137 7.37 -1.92 -0.84
CA LYS A 137 7.69 -0.49 -0.69
C LYS A 137 9.17 -0.25 -1.07
N ARG A 138 10.09 -1.02 -0.48
CA ARG A 138 11.53 -0.94 -0.77
C ARG A 138 11.87 -1.21 -2.22
N LYS A 139 11.31 -2.28 -2.78
CA LYS A 139 11.50 -2.62 -4.18
C LYS A 139 11.08 -1.46 -5.10
N ARG A 140 9.93 -0.84 -4.85
CA ARG A 140 9.47 0.33 -5.61
C ARG A 140 10.37 1.55 -5.44
N GLU A 141 10.92 1.77 -4.25
CA GLU A 141 11.87 2.87 -4.02
C GLU A 141 13.18 2.66 -4.79
N VAL A 142 13.73 1.44 -4.75
CA VAL A 142 14.95 1.07 -5.48
C VAL A 142 14.70 1.09 -6.99
N GLU A 143 13.62 0.48 -7.46
CA GLU A 143 13.20 0.52 -8.88
C GLU A 143 12.84 1.93 -9.32
N GLY A 144 12.35 2.81 -8.45
CA GLY A 144 12.08 4.21 -8.78
C GLY A 144 13.35 5.02 -8.95
N LYS A 145 14.34 4.83 -8.06
CA LYS A 145 15.67 5.45 -8.17
C LYS A 145 16.40 5.00 -9.43
N LEU A 146 16.39 3.71 -9.70
CA LEU A 146 17.10 3.11 -10.85
C LEU A 146 16.27 3.12 -12.13
N GLY A 147 14.95 3.30 -12.04
CA GLY A 147 14.01 3.31 -13.17
C GLY A 147 14.29 4.39 -14.19
N ASN A 148 14.77 5.54 -13.72
CA ASN A 148 15.13 6.67 -14.57
C ASN A 148 16.58 6.59 -15.09
N GLU A 149 17.35 5.59 -14.70
CA GLU A 149 18.66 5.39 -15.32
C GLU A 149 18.50 5.03 -16.79
N LEU A 150 19.34 5.65 -17.61
CA LEU A 150 19.31 5.48 -19.05
C LEU A 150 20.09 4.23 -19.43
N VAL A 151 19.40 3.31 -20.11
CA VAL A 151 19.98 2.14 -20.73
C VAL A 151 20.25 2.46 -22.20
N ARG A 152 21.48 2.26 -22.62
CA ARG A 152 21.89 2.45 -24.01
C ARG A 152 21.61 1.19 -24.82
N LEU A 153 20.91 1.36 -25.93
CA LEU A 153 20.49 0.28 -26.82
C LEU A 153 20.83 0.64 -28.27
N ARG A 154 21.15 -0.37 -29.08
CA ARG A 154 21.23 -0.19 -30.54
C ARG A 154 19.82 -0.18 -31.12
N ALA A 155 19.49 0.88 -31.84
CA ALA A 155 18.22 1.03 -32.52
C ALA A 155 18.37 1.91 -33.76
N SER A 156 17.66 1.56 -34.84
CA SER A 156 17.57 2.40 -36.03
C SER A 156 16.25 3.13 -36.07
N ILE A 157 16.27 4.41 -36.45
CA ILE A 157 15.06 5.20 -36.65
C ILE A 157 14.47 4.80 -38.00
N LYS A 158 13.22 4.31 -37.99
CA LYS A 158 12.47 4.05 -39.22
C LYS A 158 11.62 5.23 -39.64
N VAL A 159 10.92 5.82 -38.66
CA VAL A 159 10.00 6.93 -38.88
C VAL A 159 10.10 7.89 -37.72
N GLU A 160 10.03 9.19 -38.02
CA GLU A 160 9.96 10.24 -37.02
C GLU A 160 8.63 10.99 -37.15
N SER A 161 7.97 11.21 -36.01
CA SER A 161 6.80 12.08 -35.90
C SER A 161 7.11 13.27 -34.97
N ASN A 162 6.16 14.19 -34.81
CA ASN A 162 6.34 15.32 -33.88
C ASN A 162 6.50 14.87 -32.42
N LYS A 163 5.93 13.72 -32.02
CA LYS A 163 5.88 13.29 -30.60
C LYS A 163 6.63 12.00 -30.29
N ALA A 164 6.98 11.20 -31.30
CA ALA A 164 7.58 9.89 -31.10
C ALA A 164 8.48 9.46 -32.28
N TYR A 165 9.40 8.55 -32.00
CA TYR A 165 10.20 7.83 -32.97
C TYR A 165 9.67 6.40 -33.13
N LEU A 166 9.56 5.89 -34.34
CA LEU A 166 9.44 4.46 -34.59
C LEU A 166 10.86 3.88 -34.66
N LEU A 167 11.26 3.18 -33.60
CA LEU A 167 12.58 2.59 -33.48
C LEU A 167 12.52 1.10 -33.79
N LYS A 168 13.47 0.63 -34.60
CA LYS A 168 13.70 -0.79 -34.84
C LYS A 168 14.86 -1.28 -33.99
N PHE A 169 14.53 -2.14 -33.03
CA PHE A 169 15.47 -2.92 -32.24
C PHE A 169 15.70 -4.28 -32.90
N GLN A 170 16.67 -5.07 -32.42
CA GLN A 170 17.02 -6.37 -33.03
C GLN A 170 15.81 -7.30 -33.21
N ASN A 171 14.90 -7.34 -32.24
CA ASN A 171 13.82 -8.32 -32.20
C ASN A 171 12.42 -7.71 -32.40
N LYS A 172 12.29 -6.38 -32.49
CA LYS A 172 10.98 -5.71 -32.66
C LYS A 172 11.06 -4.24 -33.05
N GLU A 173 9.91 -3.70 -33.45
CA GLU A 173 9.71 -2.28 -33.76
C GLU A 173 8.75 -1.67 -32.74
N LEU A 174 9.07 -0.48 -32.25
CA LEU A 174 8.30 0.15 -31.18
C LEU A 174 8.23 1.67 -31.35
N TRP A 175 7.05 2.24 -31.12
CA TRP A 175 6.88 3.68 -31.01
C TRP A 175 7.34 4.15 -29.63
N VAL A 176 8.39 4.97 -29.62
CA VAL A 176 9.00 5.51 -28.41
C VAL A 176 8.77 7.02 -28.35
N PRO A 177 8.12 7.55 -27.29
CA PRO A 177 7.93 8.99 -27.13
C PRO A 177 9.26 9.75 -27.05
N LYS A 178 9.35 10.92 -27.73
CA LYS A 178 10.55 11.77 -27.68
C LYS A 178 10.88 12.26 -26.28
N SER A 179 9.87 12.39 -25.41
CA SER A 179 10.04 12.82 -24.01
C SER A 179 10.87 11.87 -23.15
N ILE A 180 11.09 10.64 -23.60
CA ILE A 180 11.85 9.62 -22.88
C ILE A 180 12.98 9.01 -23.72
N ALA A 181 13.21 9.52 -24.94
CA ALA A 181 14.17 8.96 -25.88
C ALA A 181 15.29 9.95 -26.19
N TYR A 182 16.53 9.54 -25.89
CA TYR A 182 17.72 10.32 -26.17
C TYR A 182 18.52 9.63 -27.27
N LEU A 183 18.46 10.18 -28.48
CA LEU A 183 19.23 9.67 -29.61
C LEU A 183 20.70 10.00 -29.42
N ARG A 184 21.57 9.01 -29.67
CA ARG A 184 23.02 9.14 -29.67
C ARG A 184 23.56 8.87 -31.07
N GLU A 185 24.84 9.16 -31.26
CA GLU A 185 25.56 8.80 -32.48
C GLU A 185 25.58 7.28 -32.67
N ASN A 186 25.89 6.80 -33.89
CA ASN A 186 26.07 5.37 -34.20
C ASN A 186 24.83 4.46 -34.04
N SER A 187 23.62 4.97 -34.30
CA SER A 187 22.36 4.18 -34.17
C SER A 187 22.15 3.65 -32.75
N GLU A 188 22.44 4.49 -31.76
CA GLU A 188 22.19 4.21 -30.36
C GLU A 188 21.09 5.11 -29.81
N VAL A 189 20.27 4.57 -28.92
CA VAL A 189 19.25 5.29 -28.18
C VAL A 189 19.41 4.99 -26.69
N GLU A 190 19.28 6.02 -25.89
CA GLU A 190 19.21 5.91 -24.44
C GLU A 190 17.76 6.04 -23.98
N LEU A 191 17.28 5.02 -23.28
CA LEU A 191 15.90 4.91 -22.77
C LEU A 191 15.90 4.58 -21.27
N PRO A 192 14.93 5.07 -20.49
CA PRO A 192 14.79 4.69 -19.08
C PRO A 192 14.69 3.17 -18.89
N TYR A 193 15.33 2.65 -17.85
CA TYR A 193 15.30 1.23 -17.48
C TYR A 193 13.87 0.66 -17.44
N TRP A 194 12.91 1.38 -16.84
CA TRP A 194 11.52 0.91 -16.76
C TRP A 194 10.92 0.66 -18.15
N TYR A 195 11.25 1.49 -19.13
CA TYR A 195 10.73 1.36 -20.50
C TYR A 195 11.39 0.19 -21.21
N VAL A 196 12.70 0.02 -21.03
CA VAL A 196 13.47 -1.10 -21.57
C VAL A 196 13.00 -2.43 -21.00
N LYS A 197 12.80 -2.52 -19.68
CA LYS A 197 12.32 -3.73 -18.99
C LYS A 197 10.92 -4.11 -19.43
N ASN A 198 9.96 -3.18 -19.36
CA ASN A 198 8.56 -3.45 -19.69
C ASN A 198 8.35 -3.83 -21.16
N ASN A 199 9.28 -3.43 -22.02
CA ASN A 199 9.28 -3.76 -23.43
C ASN A 199 10.39 -4.75 -23.79
N GLU A 200 11.06 -5.43 -22.87
CA GLU A 200 12.05 -6.48 -23.20
C GLU A 200 13.04 -6.06 -24.31
N LEU A 201 13.52 -4.80 -24.29
CA LEU A 201 14.27 -4.20 -25.42
C LEU A 201 15.76 -4.54 -25.42
N GLY A 202 16.27 -5.12 -24.34
CA GLY A 202 17.69 -5.47 -24.21
C GLY A 202 18.01 -6.06 -22.84
N LYS A 203 19.28 -6.47 -22.68
CA LYS A 203 19.80 -6.97 -21.40
C LYS A 203 19.89 -5.84 -20.40
N VAL A 204 19.18 -6.00 -19.29
CA VAL A 204 19.17 -5.06 -18.16
C VAL A 204 19.87 -5.65 -16.91
N GLU A 205 20.65 -6.70 -17.14
CA GLU A 205 21.31 -7.54 -16.12
C GLU A 205 22.14 -6.71 -15.13
N ASP A 206 22.82 -5.65 -15.59
CA ASP A 206 23.61 -4.77 -14.72
C ASP A 206 22.74 -3.93 -13.76
N ILE A 207 21.61 -3.41 -14.23
CA ILE A 207 20.68 -2.64 -13.39
C ILE A 207 19.96 -3.59 -12.43
N GLU A 208 19.56 -4.77 -12.90
CA GLU A 208 18.95 -5.79 -12.04
C GLU A 208 19.92 -6.30 -10.97
N ARG A 209 21.20 -6.48 -11.30
CA ARG A 209 22.24 -6.79 -10.31
C ARG A 209 22.33 -5.69 -9.25
N ARG A 210 22.34 -4.42 -9.65
CA ARG A 210 22.38 -3.28 -8.71
C ARG A 210 21.12 -3.16 -7.86
N VAL A 211 19.93 -3.39 -8.43
CA VAL A 211 18.67 -3.51 -7.67
C VAL A 211 18.83 -4.60 -6.61
N ASN A 212 19.34 -5.77 -6.99
CA ASN A 212 19.54 -6.89 -6.06
C ASN A 212 20.61 -6.59 -5.00
N GLU A 213 21.70 -5.90 -5.34
CA GLU A 213 22.73 -5.46 -4.38
C GLU A 213 22.17 -4.46 -3.36
N GLU A 214 21.35 -3.50 -3.80
CA GLU A 214 20.66 -2.58 -2.90
C GLU A 214 19.63 -3.32 -2.03
N MET A 215 18.90 -4.28 -2.58
CA MET A 215 17.99 -5.13 -1.80
C MET A 215 18.73 -6.05 -0.83
N ARG A 216 19.97 -6.48 -1.11
CA ARG A 216 20.81 -7.23 -0.17
C ARG A 216 21.16 -6.42 1.08
N ARG A 217 21.31 -5.11 0.96
CA ARG A 217 21.50 -4.23 2.14
C ARG A 217 20.29 -4.25 3.06
N PHE A 218 19.11 -4.61 2.55
CA PHE A 218 17.89 -4.80 3.31
C PHE A 218 17.75 -6.22 3.92
N GLU A 219 18.67 -7.15 3.65
CA GLU A 219 18.63 -8.50 4.23
C GLU A 219 18.74 -8.47 5.77
N ASN A 220 19.51 -7.54 6.32
CA ASN A 220 19.60 -7.37 7.77
C ASN A 220 18.25 -6.99 8.38
N ASP A 221 17.59 -5.96 7.82
CA ASP A 221 16.25 -5.54 8.21
C ASP A 221 15.23 -6.68 8.06
N LEU A 222 15.31 -7.47 6.98
CA LEU A 222 14.47 -8.65 6.78
C LEU A 222 14.66 -9.73 7.85
N ASN A 223 15.91 -10.03 8.21
CA ASN A 223 16.19 -10.98 9.27
C ASN A 223 15.62 -10.49 10.60
N ARG A 224 15.82 -9.21 10.93
CA ARG A 224 15.27 -8.61 12.15
C ARG A 224 13.74 -8.64 12.15
N LEU A 225 13.10 -8.36 11.01
CA LEU A 225 11.65 -8.50 10.83
C LEU A 225 11.15 -9.93 11.09
N LEU A 226 11.92 -10.94 10.67
CA LEU A 226 11.52 -12.34 10.83
C LEU A 226 11.75 -12.85 12.25
N PHE A 227 12.88 -12.51 12.88
CA PHE A 227 13.34 -13.13 14.12
C PHE A 227 13.19 -12.27 15.38
N ASP A 228 13.25 -10.93 15.26
CA ASP A 228 13.25 -10.02 16.43
C ASP A 228 11.87 -9.42 16.73
N LEU A 229 10.97 -9.44 15.75
CA LEU A 229 9.58 -8.98 15.85
C LEU A 229 8.66 -10.09 16.38
#